data_AF-A0A7V2TAT0-F1
#
_entry.id   AF-A0A7V2TAT0-F1
#
_cell.length_a   1.000
_cell.length_b   1.000
_cell.length_c   1.000
_cell.angle_alpha   90.00
_cell.angle_beta   90.00
_cell.angle_gamma   90.00
#
_symmetry.space_group_name_H-M   'P 1'
#
loop_
_entity.id
_entity.type
_entity.pdbx_description
1 polymer ?
#
loop_
_entity_poly.entity_id
_entity_poly.type
_entity_poly.pdbx_seq_one_letter_code
_entity_poly.pdbx_strand_id
1 'polypeptide(L)'
;LRNIGGTIVVDFVDLTRPQERKRLEEALRRAFRDDPLNVQIHPMSALGIVQISRARRGRPLAARWRRPCHLCAGSGQEESLEARAEALFAALRGRRAPPRSLRLAPDLRRFLEARQPLAWLSGIRLEEDATLAPGGFRMRDEDD
;
A
#
# COMPACT_ATOMS: atom_id res chain seq x y z
N LEU A 1 8.95 9.94 -0.66
CA LEU A 1 8.67 8.61 -0.05
C LEU A 1 7.34 7.98 -0.52
N ARG A 2 6.16 8.56 -0.23
CA ARG A 2 4.85 7.94 -0.56
C ARG A 2 4.25 8.33 -1.92
N ASN A 3 4.87 9.29 -2.61
CA ASN A 3 4.42 9.82 -3.90
C ASN A 3 2.93 10.26 -3.91
N ILE A 4 2.51 10.94 -2.85
CA ILE A 4 1.14 11.46 -2.71
C ILE A 4 1.03 12.76 -3.53
N GLY A 5 -0.04 12.92 -4.28
CA GLY A 5 -0.30 14.13 -5.06
C GLY A 5 -1.79 14.32 -5.34
N GLY A 6 -2.16 15.51 -5.78
CA GLY A 6 -3.52 16.04 -5.78
C GLY A 6 -3.76 16.89 -4.54
N THR A 7 -5.03 17.01 -4.16
CA THR A 7 -5.45 17.71 -2.95
C THR A 7 -5.15 16.84 -1.73
N ILE A 8 -4.32 17.38 -0.84
CA ILE A 8 -3.98 16.78 0.45
C ILE A 8 -4.57 17.68 1.52
N VAL A 9 -5.32 17.09 2.44
CA VAL A 9 -5.93 17.79 3.57
C VAL A 9 -5.25 17.31 4.84
N VAL A 10 -4.71 18.25 5.62
CA VAL A 10 -4.06 17.97 6.90
C VAL A 10 -4.83 18.67 7.99
N ASP A 11 -5.34 17.90 8.93
CA ASP A 11 -6.02 18.38 10.12
C ASP A 11 -4.99 18.59 11.24
N PHE A 12 -4.71 19.84 11.59
CA PHE A 12 -3.75 20.18 12.64
C PHE A 12 -4.47 20.37 13.97
N VAL A 13 -3.73 20.24 15.08
CA VAL A 13 -4.23 20.65 16.41
C VAL A 13 -4.67 22.12 16.39
N ASP A 14 -5.65 22.46 17.21
CA ASP A 14 -6.21 23.80 17.29
C ASP A 14 -5.15 24.86 17.59
N LEU A 15 -4.83 25.66 16.58
CA LEU A 15 -4.00 26.86 16.69
C LEU A 15 -4.91 28.09 16.73
N THR A 16 -5.03 28.72 17.90
CA THR A 16 -5.90 29.88 18.10
C THR A 16 -5.18 31.20 17.82
N ARG A 17 -3.85 31.26 17.98
CA ARG A 17 -3.07 32.49 17.77
C ARG A 17 -2.67 32.62 16.30
N PRO A 18 -2.92 33.78 15.64
CA PRO A 18 -2.51 34.01 14.25
C PRO A 18 -1.01 33.81 14.00
N GLN A 19 -0.19 34.12 15.00
CA GLN A 19 1.27 33.96 14.95
C GLN A 19 1.68 32.48 14.85
N GLU A 20 0.97 31.58 15.53
CA GLU A 20 1.20 30.14 15.48
C GLU A 20 0.82 29.57 14.12
N ARG A 21 -0.33 30.01 13.57
CA ARG A 21 -0.76 29.64 12.21
C ARG A 21 0.27 30.05 11.15
N LYS A 22 0.78 31.28 11.25
CA LYS A 22 1.82 31.78 10.35
C LYS A 22 3.11 30.96 10.45
N ARG A 23 3.56 30.63 11.67
CA ARG A 23 4.73 29.78 11.89
C ARG A 23 4.55 28.39 11.29
N LEU A 24 3.35 27.80 11.42
CA LEU A 24 3.02 26.51 10.80
C LEU A 24 3.11 26.59 9.27
N GLU A 25 2.52 27.62 8.66
CA GLU A 25 2.58 27.82 7.21
C GLU A 25 4.02 27.99 6.71
N GLU A 26 4.83 28.79 7.40
CA GLU A 26 6.25 28.98 7.09
C GLU A 26 7.04 27.66 7.23
N ALA A 27 6.78 26.89 8.28
CA ALA A 27 7.39 25.58 8.49
C ALA A 27 7.02 24.59 7.38
N LEU A 28 5.74 24.57 6.96
CA LEU A 28 5.28 23.75 5.84
C LEU A 28 5.96 24.16 4.54
N ARG A 29 6.00 25.46 4.21
CA ARG A 29 6.72 25.96 3.02
C ARG A 29 8.19 25.56 3.05
N ARG A 30 8.82 25.67 4.23
CA ARG A 30 10.20 25.26 4.48
C ARG A 30 10.42 23.76 4.24
N ALA A 31 9.48 22.92 4.62
CA ALA A 31 9.56 21.46 4.46
C ALA A 31 9.40 21.02 2.99
N PHE A 32 8.62 21.75 2.19
CA PHE A 32 8.39 21.45 0.77
C PHE A 32 9.38 22.12 -0.20
N ARG A 33 10.37 22.89 0.28
CA ARG A 33 11.32 23.61 -0.59
C ARG A 33 12.06 22.71 -1.58
N ASP A 34 12.43 21.51 -1.14
CA ASP A 34 13.21 20.56 -1.95
C ASP A 34 12.31 19.51 -2.62
N ASP A 35 10.98 19.70 -2.62
CA ASP A 35 10.08 18.82 -3.35
C ASP A 35 10.28 19.01 -4.86
N PRO A 36 10.55 17.95 -5.63
CA PRO A 36 10.78 18.06 -7.07
C PRO A 36 9.52 18.40 -7.87
N LEU A 37 8.34 18.41 -7.24
CA LEU A 37 7.06 18.71 -7.88
C LEU A 37 6.52 20.05 -7.39
N ASN A 38 5.69 20.68 -8.21
CA ASN A 38 5.00 21.92 -7.80
C ASN A 38 4.09 21.64 -6.60
N VAL A 39 4.25 22.43 -5.52
CA VAL A 39 3.45 22.37 -4.30
C VAL A 39 2.90 23.75 -3.98
N GLN A 40 1.59 23.83 -3.80
CA GLN A 40 0.90 25.00 -3.29
C GLN A 40 0.33 24.70 -1.91
N ILE A 41 0.66 25.55 -0.94
CA ILE A 41 0.16 25.44 0.43
C ILE A 41 -0.82 26.59 0.64
N HIS A 42 -2.07 26.24 0.93
CA HIS A 42 -3.13 27.21 1.19
C HIS A 42 -3.15 27.61 2.67
N PRO A 43 -3.67 28.81 3.01
CA PRO A 43 -3.80 29.22 4.39
C PRO A 43 -4.63 28.25 5.22
N MET A 44 -4.34 28.18 6.52
CA MET A 44 -5.13 27.37 7.46
C MET A 44 -6.58 27.85 7.52
N SER A 45 -7.53 26.94 7.41
CA SER A 45 -8.96 27.22 7.50
C SER A 45 -9.38 27.58 8.94
N ALA A 46 -10.61 28.07 9.09
CA ALA A 46 -11.19 28.31 10.40
C ALA A 46 -11.32 27.05 11.26
N LEU A 47 -11.36 25.86 10.64
CA LEU A 47 -11.50 24.56 11.29
C LEU A 47 -10.15 23.91 11.64
N GLY A 48 -9.02 24.62 11.51
CA GLY A 48 -7.68 24.05 11.79
C GLY A 48 -7.13 23.18 10.66
N ILE A 49 -7.77 23.20 9.48
CA ILE A 49 -7.38 22.37 8.34
C ILE A 49 -6.47 23.14 7.40
N VAL A 50 -5.38 22.52 6.94
CA VAL A 50 -4.53 23.05 5.87
C VAL A 50 -4.70 22.21 4.60
N GLN A 51 -4.99 22.89 3.50
CA GLN A 51 -5.01 22.28 2.17
C GLN A 51 -3.66 22.46 1.48
N ILE A 52 -3.18 21.38 0.87
CA ILE A 52 -1.95 21.35 0.07
C ILE A 52 -2.27 20.76 -1.29
N SER A 53 -1.97 21.51 -2.35
CA SER A 53 -2.12 21.07 -3.74
C SER A 53 -0.75 20.70 -4.28
N ARG A 54 -0.45 19.40 -4.37
CA ARG A 54 0.85 18.89 -4.86
C ARG A 54 0.66 18.23 -6.23
N ALA A 55 1.45 18.62 -7.22
CA ALA A 55 1.40 17.98 -8.54
C ALA A 55 1.64 16.47 -8.43
N ARG A 56 1.01 15.69 -9.32
CA ARG A 56 1.10 14.23 -9.33
C ARG A 56 2.13 13.77 -10.34
N ARG A 57 3.00 12.84 -9.94
CA ARG A 57 3.90 12.12 -10.84
C ARG A 57 3.66 10.63 -10.71
N GLY A 58 3.11 9.98 -11.74
CA GLY A 58 2.84 8.54 -11.70
C GLY A 58 1.82 8.12 -10.61
N ARG A 59 1.88 6.84 -10.21
CA ARG A 59 0.97 6.26 -9.21
C ARG A 59 1.50 6.46 -7.78
N PRO A 60 0.64 6.75 -6.79
CA PRO A 60 1.06 6.84 -5.40
C PRO A 60 1.51 5.47 -4.89
N LEU A 61 2.42 5.45 -3.91
CA LEU A 61 2.95 4.20 -3.36
C LEU A 61 1.83 3.30 -2.83
N ALA A 62 0.79 3.88 -2.22
CA ALA A 62 -0.36 3.13 -1.72
C ALA A 62 -1.04 2.28 -2.81
N ALA A 63 -1.05 2.73 -4.07
CA ALA A 63 -1.65 2.00 -5.18
C ALA A 63 -0.84 0.77 -5.61
N ARG A 64 0.41 0.64 -5.13
CA ARG A 64 1.23 -0.57 -5.26
C ARG A 64 0.88 -1.60 -4.18
N TRP A 65 0.47 -1.16 -3.00
CA TRP A 65 0.24 -2.04 -1.84
C TRP A 65 -1.23 -2.36 -1.61
N ARG A 66 -2.15 -1.52 -2.09
CA ARG A 66 -3.58 -1.65 -1.89
C ARG A 66 -4.33 -1.71 -3.22
N ARG A 67 -5.46 -2.42 -3.21
CA ARG A 67 -6.46 -2.43 -4.29
C ARG A 67 -7.85 -2.19 -3.70
N PRO A 68 -8.83 -1.72 -4.52
CA PRO A 68 -10.22 -1.63 -4.08
C PRO A 68 -10.71 -2.98 -3.56
N CYS A 69 -11.44 -2.98 -2.45
CA CYS A 69 -12.00 -4.20 -1.88
C CYS A 69 -13.04 -4.81 -2.82
N HIS A 70 -12.90 -6.11 -3.07
CA HIS A 70 -13.79 -6.85 -3.99
C HIS A 70 -15.19 -7.10 -3.41
N LEU A 71 -15.34 -7.11 -2.08
CA LEU A 71 -16.62 -7.40 -1.41
C LEU A 71 -17.53 -6.18 -1.31
N CYS A 72 -16.95 -5.00 -1.07
CA CYS A 72 -17.70 -3.79 -0.77
C CYS A 72 -17.69 -2.78 -1.93
N ALA A 73 -17.47 -3.26 -3.15
CA ALA A 73 -17.43 -2.45 -4.37
C ALA A 73 -16.47 -1.24 -4.28
N GLY A 74 -15.34 -1.40 -3.60
CA GLY A 74 -14.30 -0.36 -3.50
C GLY A 74 -14.50 0.72 -2.43
N SER A 75 -15.54 0.62 -1.57
CA SER A 75 -15.66 1.52 -0.40
C SER A 75 -14.54 1.30 0.62
N GLY A 76 -13.97 0.10 0.65
CA GLY A 76 -12.80 -0.29 1.40
C GLY A 76 -11.59 -0.57 0.49
N GLN A 77 -10.46 -0.83 1.13
CA GLN A 77 -9.21 -1.20 0.46
C GLN A 77 -8.70 -2.51 1.05
N GLU A 78 -8.18 -3.37 0.21
CA GLU A 78 -7.49 -4.61 0.60
C GLU A 78 -6.06 -4.61 0.08
N GLU A 79 -5.23 -5.52 0.56
CA GLU A 79 -3.88 -5.67 0.04
C GLU A 79 -3.91 -6.07 -1.44
N SER A 80 -3.07 -5.42 -2.24
CA SER A 80 -2.89 -5.77 -3.64
C SER A 80 -2.24 -7.15 -3.80
N LEU A 81 -2.42 -7.79 -4.95
CA LEU A 81 -1.74 -9.06 -5.26
C LEU A 81 -0.21 -8.95 -5.19
N GLU A 82 0.35 -7.79 -5.51
CA GLU A 82 1.79 -7.53 -5.38
C GLU A 82 2.22 -7.56 -3.91
N ALA A 83 1.48 -6.88 -3.03
CA ALA A 83 1.72 -6.92 -1.58
C ALA A 83 1.57 -8.35 -1.02
N ARG A 84 0.55 -9.08 -1.46
CA ARG A 84 0.29 -10.47 -1.04
C ARG A 84 1.39 -11.42 -1.50
N ALA A 85 1.90 -11.24 -2.72
CA ALA A 85 3.05 -11.98 -3.23
C ALA A 85 4.30 -11.69 -2.38
N GLU A 86 4.61 -10.43 -2.11
CA GLU A 86 5.74 -10.05 -1.22
C GLU A 86 5.60 -10.66 0.18
N ALA A 87 4.39 -10.68 0.75
CA ALA A 87 4.12 -11.33 2.02
C ALA A 87 4.36 -12.84 1.97
N LEU A 88 3.94 -13.52 0.90
CA LEU A 88 4.23 -14.93 0.66
C LEU A 88 5.74 -15.18 0.58
N PHE A 89 6.49 -14.37 -0.18
CA PHE A 89 7.94 -14.50 -0.30
C PHE A 89 8.65 -14.28 1.03
N ALA A 90 8.25 -13.26 1.79
CA ALA A 90 8.78 -13.00 3.12
C ALA A 90 8.52 -14.17 4.06
N ALA A 91 7.31 -14.72 4.03
CA ALA A 91 6.95 -15.90 4.82
C ALA A 91 7.81 -17.12 4.45
N LEU A 92 8.06 -17.37 3.16
CA LEU A 92 8.91 -18.49 2.72
C LEU A 92 10.38 -18.30 3.12
N ARG A 93 10.94 -17.09 2.95
CA ARG A 93 12.32 -16.78 3.35
C ARG A 93 12.55 -16.91 4.86
N GLY A 94 11.51 -16.67 5.67
CA GLY A 94 11.59 -16.79 7.12
C GLY A 94 11.61 -18.23 7.64
N ARG A 95 11.40 -19.24 6.78
CA ARG A 95 11.34 -20.64 7.20
C ARG A 95 12.71 -21.30 7.16
N ARG A 96 12.94 -22.27 8.06
CA ARG A 96 14.12 -23.14 8.04
C ARG A 96 14.10 -24.15 6.88
N ALA A 97 12.90 -24.57 6.47
CA ALA A 97 12.70 -25.53 5.39
C ALA A 97 11.47 -25.13 4.55
N PRO A 98 11.47 -25.46 3.24
CA PRO A 98 10.33 -25.19 2.37
C PRO A 98 9.10 -26.01 2.83
N PRO A 99 7.87 -25.46 2.75
CA PRO A 99 6.66 -26.25 2.98
C PRO A 99 6.51 -27.36 1.94
N ARG A 100 5.81 -28.44 2.29
CA ARG A 100 5.47 -29.51 1.34
C ARG A 100 4.46 -29.05 0.31
N SER A 101 3.42 -28.33 0.75
CA SER A 101 2.42 -27.77 -0.16
C SER A 101 2.07 -26.32 0.16
N LEU A 102 1.69 -25.61 -0.89
CA LEU A 102 1.28 -24.22 -0.85
C LEU A 102 -0.05 -24.10 -1.59
N ARG A 103 -1.10 -23.77 -0.83
CA ARG A 103 -2.42 -23.44 -1.35
C ARG A 103 -2.51 -21.95 -1.63
N LEU A 104 -2.93 -21.59 -2.84
CA LEU A 104 -3.02 -20.21 -3.29
C LEU A 104 -4.46 -19.91 -3.73
N ALA A 105 -4.93 -18.71 -3.41
CA ALA A 105 -6.14 -18.18 -4.02
C ALA A 105 -5.95 -18.08 -5.54
N PRO A 106 -7.00 -18.32 -6.37
CA PRO A 106 -6.89 -18.34 -7.83
C PRO A 106 -6.30 -17.04 -8.42
N ASP A 107 -6.63 -15.89 -7.83
CA ASP A 107 -6.12 -14.58 -8.29
C ASP A 107 -4.63 -14.39 -7.99
N LEU A 108 -4.15 -14.86 -6.83
CA LEU A 108 -2.74 -14.85 -6.48
C LEU A 108 -1.91 -15.80 -7.35
N ARG A 109 -2.42 -17.02 -7.60
CA ARG A 109 -1.74 -18.02 -8.44
C ARG A 109 -1.46 -17.46 -9.82
N ARG A 110 -2.51 -17.00 -10.51
CA ARG A 110 -2.42 -16.40 -11.85
C ARG A 110 -1.52 -15.17 -11.86
N PHE A 111 -1.54 -14.36 -10.80
CA PHE A 111 -0.66 -13.20 -10.69
C PHE A 111 0.82 -13.61 -10.62
N LEU A 112 1.16 -14.64 -9.85
CA LEU A 112 2.53 -15.13 -9.76
C LEU A 112 2.98 -15.72 -11.09
N GLU A 113 2.17 -16.58 -11.71
CA GLU A 113 2.46 -17.20 -13.02
C GLU A 113 2.75 -16.16 -14.12
N ALA A 114 2.02 -15.05 -14.13
CA ALA A 114 2.18 -13.99 -15.12
C ALA A 114 3.42 -13.10 -14.90
N ARG A 115 3.93 -12.98 -13.67
CA ARG A 115 4.99 -12.01 -13.31
C ARG A 115 6.35 -12.66 -13.01
N GLN A 116 6.37 -13.90 -12.52
CA GLN A 116 7.59 -14.59 -12.15
C GLN A 116 7.45 -16.09 -12.45
N PRO A 117 8.42 -16.72 -13.12
CA PRO A 117 8.43 -18.18 -13.25
C PRO A 117 8.43 -18.81 -11.85
N LEU A 118 7.45 -19.68 -11.56
CA LEU A 118 7.35 -20.44 -10.30
C LEU A 118 8.46 -21.50 -10.16
N ALA A 119 9.48 -21.47 -11.02
CA ALA A 119 10.57 -22.44 -11.07
C ALA A 119 11.34 -22.55 -9.74
N TRP A 120 11.39 -21.48 -8.93
CA TRP A 120 12.04 -21.47 -7.61
C TRP A 120 11.22 -22.18 -6.51
N LEU A 121 9.95 -22.50 -6.77
CA LEU A 121 9.13 -23.37 -5.91
C LEU A 121 9.32 -24.86 -6.26
N SER A 122 10.38 -25.19 -7.00
CA SER A 122 10.72 -26.58 -7.32
C SER A 122 10.79 -27.43 -6.05
N GLY A 123 9.89 -28.42 -5.95
CA GLY A 123 9.77 -29.30 -4.78
C GLY A 123 8.59 -28.98 -3.85
N ILE A 124 7.88 -27.87 -4.06
CA ILE A 124 6.66 -27.52 -3.32
C ILE A 124 5.44 -27.84 -4.20
N ARG A 125 4.48 -28.62 -3.65
CA ARG A 125 3.22 -28.89 -4.34
C ARG A 125 2.36 -27.62 -4.33
N LEU A 126 2.07 -27.07 -5.50
CA LEU A 126 1.22 -25.89 -5.66
C LEU A 126 -0.22 -26.31 -5.93
N GLU A 127 -1.13 -25.92 -5.03
CA GLU A 127 -2.55 -26.21 -5.10
C GLU A 127 -3.34 -24.90 -5.20
N GLU A 128 -4.40 -24.90 -6.01
CA GLU A 128 -5.36 -23.79 -6.01
C GLU A 128 -6.46 -24.07 -4.97
N ASP A 129 -6.79 -23.08 -4.16
CA ASP A 129 -7.83 -23.16 -3.14
C ASP A 129 -8.74 -21.94 -3.24
N ALA A 130 -9.90 -22.13 -3.89
CA ALA A 130 -10.91 -21.10 -4.08
C ALA A 130 -11.64 -20.69 -2.80
N THR A 131 -11.44 -21.41 -1.68
CA THR A 131 -12.01 -21.04 -0.37
C THR A 131 -11.18 -19.96 0.33
N LEU A 132 -9.95 -19.72 -0.13
CA LEU A 132 -9.11 -18.65 0.37
C LEU A 132 -9.66 -17.29 -0.07
N ALA A 133 -9.57 -16.31 0.83
CA ALA A 133 -9.83 -14.92 0.48
C ALA A 133 -8.90 -14.49 -0.69
N PRO A 134 -9.33 -13.56 -1.55
CA PRO A 134 -8.51 -13.06 -2.66
C PRO A 134 -7.12 -12.60 -2.22
N GLY A 135 -6.08 -13.01 -2.95
CA GLY A 135 -4.69 -12.80 -2.55
C GLY A 135 -4.23 -13.69 -1.38
N GLY A 136 -5.05 -14.62 -0.92
CA GLY A 136 -4.78 -15.52 0.19
C GLY A 136 -3.81 -16.64 -0.18
N PHE A 137 -3.09 -17.13 0.83
CA PHE A 137 -2.24 -18.31 0.72
C PHE A 137 -2.21 -19.06 2.04
N ARG A 138 -1.99 -20.37 1.99
CA ARG A 138 -1.79 -21.23 3.16
C ARG A 138 -0.67 -22.24 2.87
N MET A 139 0.26 -22.37 3.80
CA MET A 139 1.34 -23.35 3.72
C MET A 139 0.98 -24.58 4.54
N ARG A 140 1.36 -25.77 4.08
CA ARG A 140 1.27 -27.01 4.84
C ARG A 140 2.60 -27.74 4.84
N ASP A 141 2.92 -28.27 6.01
CA ASP A 141 4.14 -29.05 6.26
C ASP A 141 3.91 -30.56 6.18
N GLU A 142 2.65 -31.00 6.23
CA GLU A 142 2.21 -32.41 6.16
C GLU A 142 1.05 -32.57 5.15
N ASP A 143 0.91 -33.79 4.61
CA ASP A 143 -0.17 -34.18 3.71
C ASP A 143 -1.42 -34.53 4.53
N ASP A 144 -2.46 -33.69 4.46
CA ASP A 144 -3.75 -33.94 5.11
C ASP A 144 -4.91 -33.52 4.18
#